data_AF-A0A972JU63-F1
#
_entry.id   AF-A0A972JU63-F1
#
_cell.length_a   1.000
_cell.length_b   1.000
_cell.length_c   1.000
_cell.angle_alpha   90.00
_cell.angle_beta   90.00
_cell.angle_gamma   90.00
#
_symmetry.space_group_name_H-M   'P 1'
#
loop_
_entity.id
_entity.type
_entity.pdbx_description
1 polymer ?
#
loop_
_entity_poly.entity_id
_entity_poly.type
_entity_poly.pdbx_seq_one_letter_code
_entity_poly.pdbx_strand_id
1 'polypeptide(L)'
;MGRSTTSGTPDRGTGTHGSSIRWWRQTAEPAMLTGLVFVFFTVVLLMIAGWLSVEHGLRVVVGVFWGAGALLLTRLPLFLRQGRRQLVATAGMVIVALGTILVMTPGTTTLAISSLNDRSSVEAFEPQVTTFEQLESMLAVDETQRATSSVLQQAGSLTFQAPPRISRQTFTQVLQSNSSPAAPHANELYDIFVEYGLDPAVALAFFAHESSFCKAGVCIDHDTKSWGNMRAAYNRTRIVGVAPGPFVRYRSWQDGARDWSELILYRYVNRGLDTVAKAVPVYAPASDNNVPSAYIRSVNGMVARWQGVSPTVSNVDLAPYYSQSLDVALVMETFRANELEYYPEWAFHKYMLDESRADRPLGTPIDKSRIITVGDKQFAVQAFALDTLYTPLAEEESETNWSDVRRLSDLLKQTPARDQDEDAKESEEADAKTEEKATTKTEEKSTSDKADESD
;
A
#
# COMPACT_ATOMS: atom_id res chain seq x y z
N MET A 1 77.18 -41.49 38.16
CA MET A 1 76.06 -40.95 38.96
C MET A 1 74.96 -40.56 37.99
N GLY A 2 73.73 -41.06 37.93
CA GLY A 2 72.97 -42.12 38.59
C GLY A 2 71.54 -42.02 38.02
N ARG A 3 70.99 -43.16 37.52
CA ARG A 3 69.59 -43.67 37.68
C ARG A 3 68.56 -42.66 38.23
N SER A 4 67.30 -42.58 37.78
CA SER A 4 66.37 -43.67 37.44
C SER A 4 65.02 -43.11 36.96
N THR A 5 64.33 -43.91 36.17
CA THR A 5 62.90 -43.91 35.86
C THR A 5 62.00 -43.94 37.10
N THR A 6 60.88 -43.21 37.10
CA THR A 6 59.65 -43.60 37.81
C THR A 6 58.40 -43.07 37.11
N SER A 7 57.60 -44.02 36.64
CA SER A 7 56.17 -43.95 36.37
C SER A 7 55.38 -43.55 37.62
N GLY A 8 54.35 -42.73 37.45
CA GLY A 8 53.38 -42.43 38.50
C GLY A 8 52.04 -42.00 37.91
N THR A 9 51.09 -42.95 37.82
CA THR A 9 49.65 -42.68 37.83
C THR A 9 49.18 -42.89 39.26
N PRO A 10 48.57 -41.89 39.89
CA PRO A 10 47.17 -42.01 40.32
C PRO A 10 46.46 -40.65 40.07
N ASP A 11 45.15 -40.44 40.12
CA ASP A 11 44.09 -41.04 40.90
C ASP A 11 42.73 -40.62 40.29
N ARG A 12 41.73 -41.48 40.40
CA ARG A 12 40.34 -41.20 40.06
C ARG A 12 39.72 -40.37 41.18
N GLY A 13 39.67 -39.06 41.00
CA GLY A 13 38.87 -38.16 41.83
C GLY A 13 37.38 -38.22 41.47
N THR A 14 36.65 -39.09 42.16
CA THR A 14 35.18 -39.07 42.24
C THR A 14 34.70 -37.89 43.10
N GLY A 15 33.73 -37.12 42.60
CA GLY A 15 32.72 -36.49 43.44
C GLY A 15 32.79 -34.97 43.61
N THR A 16 32.10 -34.25 42.72
CA THR A 16 31.19 -33.14 43.09
C THR A 16 30.09 -33.01 42.02
N HIS A 17 29.19 -33.99 41.97
CA HIS A 17 27.84 -33.79 41.43
C HIS A 17 26.96 -33.35 42.59
N GLY A 18 26.61 -32.07 42.67
CA GLY A 18 25.69 -31.62 43.71
C GLY A 18 25.64 -30.12 43.98
N SER A 19 25.51 -29.26 42.95
CA SER A 19 25.24 -27.83 43.22
C SER A 19 24.41 -27.09 42.17
N SER A 20 23.84 -27.74 41.15
CA SER A 20 22.99 -27.04 40.16
C SER A 20 21.48 -27.17 40.39
N ILE A 21 21.02 -28.04 41.28
CA ILE A 21 19.58 -28.28 41.49
C ILE A 21 18.96 -27.36 42.57
N ARG A 22 19.78 -26.65 43.36
CA ARG A 22 19.25 -25.77 44.44
C ARG A 22 18.83 -24.36 44.00
N TRP A 23 19.19 -23.89 42.81
CA TRP A 23 18.88 -22.51 42.40
C TRP A 23 17.40 -22.30 42.01
N TRP A 24 16.72 -23.35 41.53
CA TRP A 24 15.34 -23.26 41.02
C TRP A 24 14.25 -23.06 42.09
N ARG A 25 14.58 -23.16 43.38
CA ARG A 25 13.60 -23.01 44.49
C ARG A 25 13.62 -21.65 45.19
N GLN A 26 14.54 -20.74 44.85
CA GLN A 26 14.72 -19.48 45.59
C GLN A 26 14.22 -18.23 44.86
N THR A 27 13.89 -18.30 43.58
CA THR A 27 13.17 -17.23 42.88
C THR A 27 11.67 -17.54 42.96
N ALA A 28 10.83 -16.56 43.30
CA ALA A 28 9.37 -16.66 43.51
C ALA A 28 8.56 -17.02 42.23
N GLU A 29 9.19 -17.71 41.28
CA GLU A 29 8.74 -17.96 39.91
C GLU A 29 7.70 -19.06 39.76
N PRO A 30 7.72 -20.17 40.54
CA PRO A 30 6.62 -21.14 40.51
C PRO A 30 5.30 -20.47 40.91
N ALA A 31 5.34 -19.48 41.80
CA ALA A 31 4.14 -18.83 42.32
C ALA A 31 3.43 -17.96 41.26
N MET A 32 4.16 -17.27 40.37
CA MET A 32 3.52 -16.48 39.31
C MET A 32 2.85 -17.35 38.24
N LEU A 33 3.51 -18.41 37.79
CA LEU A 33 2.90 -19.34 36.83
C LEU A 33 1.72 -20.08 37.44
N THR A 34 1.84 -20.50 38.71
CA THR A 34 0.72 -21.08 39.45
C THR A 34 -0.42 -20.08 39.61
N GLY A 35 -0.11 -18.79 39.83
CA GLY A 35 -1.08 -17.70 39.89
C GLY A 35 -1.84 -17.50 38.57
N LEU A 36 -1.15 -17.51 37.44
CA LEU A 36 -1.79 -17.38 36.12
C LEU A 36 -2.69 -18.56 35.79
N VAL A 37 -2.27 -19.78 36.14
CA VAL A 37 -3.10 -20.99 36.00
C VAL A 37 -4.33 -20.88 36.90
N PHE A 38 -4.18 -20.42 38.14
CA PHE A 38 -5.29 -20.23 39.06
C PHE A 38 -6.30 -19.18 38.55
N VAL A 39 -5.82 -18.06 38.00
CA VAL A 39 -6.66 -17.02 37.38
C VAL A 39 -7.43 -17.60 36.19
N PHE A 40 -6.78 -18.36 35.33
CA PHE A 40 -7.44 -19.00 34.18
C PHE A 40 -8.59 -19.93 34.63
N PHE A 41 -8.34 -20.83 35.57
CA PHE A 41 -9.38 -21.75 36.06
C PHE A 41 -10.50 -21.01 36.80
N THR A 42 -10.20 -19.94 37.52
CA THR A 42 -11.20 -19.11 38.20
C THR A 42 -12.12 -18.42 37.20
N VAL A 43 -11.58 -17.87 36.11
CA VAL A 43 -12.37 -17.24 35.04
C VAL A 43 -13.30 -18.25 34.36
N VAL A 44 -12.80 -19.45 34.06
CA VAL A 44 -13.61 -20.53 33.47
C VAL A 44 -14.76 -20.94 34.40
N LEU A 45 -14.50 -21.08 35.71
CA LEU A 45 -15.54 -21.39 36.71
C LEU A 45 -16.60 -20.28 36.80
N LEU A 46 -16.18 -19.01 36.77
CA LEU A 46 -17.11 -17.87 36.79
C LEU A 46 -17.99 -17.79 35.52
N MET A 47 -17.45 -18.20 34.36
CA MET A 47 -18.23 -18.31 33.13
C MET A 47 -19.26 -19.45 33.22
N ILE A 48 -18.87 -20.62 33.74
CA ILE A 48 -19.78 -21.77 33.92
C ILE A 48 -20.89 -21.43 34.92
N ALA A 49 -20.57 -20.68 35.97
CA ALA A 49 -21.56 -20.21 36.95
C ALA A 49 -22.49 -19.10 36.41
N GLY A 50 -22.26 -18.59 35.20
CA GLY A 50 -23.03 -17.49 34.59
C GLY A 50 -22.78 -16.13 35.23
N TRP A 51 -21.76 -16.01 36.09
CA TRP A 51 -21.41 -14.77 36.78
C TRP A 51 -20.53 -13.86 35.91
N LEU A 52 -19.96 -14.41 34.83
CA LEU A 52 -19.19 -13.68 33.84
C LEU A 52 -19.72 -14.01 32.45
N SER A 53 -20.03 -12.99 31.64
CA SER A 53 -20.47 -13.22 30.26
C SER A 53 -19.34 -13.83 29.43
N VAL A 54 -19.72 -14.61 28.40
CA VAL A 54 -18.75 -15.32 27.55
C VAL A 54 -17.73 -14.35 26.93
N GLU A 55 -18.19 -13.18 26.49
CA GLU A 55 -17.34 -12.15 25.90
C GLU A 55 -16.30 -11.60 26.89
N HIS A 56 -16.70 -11.26 28.11
CA HIS A 56 -15.78 -10.75 29.13
C HIS A 56 -14.79 -11.83 29.59
N GLY A 57 -15.25 -13.08 29.74
CA GLY A 57 -14.38 -14.20 30.06
C GLY A 57 -13.30 -14.43 29.00
N LEU A 58 -13.67 -14.34 27.72
CA LEU A 58 -12.73 -14.52 26.61
C LEU A 58 -11.66 -13.43 26.58
N ARG A 59 -12.03 -12.16 26.82
CA ARG A 59 -11.09 -11.03 26.89
C ARG A 59 -10.08 -11.20 28.03
N VAL A 60 -10.52 -11.66 29.21
CA VAL A 60 -9.63 -11.91 30.35
C VAL A 60 -8.67 -13.06 30.05
N VAL A 61 -9.16 -14.15 29.45
CA VAL A 61 -8.31 -15.28 29.03
C VAL A 61 -7.23 -14.83 28.05
N VAL A 62 -7.58 -14.06 27.02
CA VAL A 62 -6.62 -13.51 26.07
C VAL A 62 -5.57 -12.64 26.78
N GLY A 63 -5.97 -11.79 27.72
CA GLY A 63 -5.05 -10.99 28.54
C GLY A 63 -4.07 -11.83 29.36
N VAL A 64 -4.53 -12.93 29.98
CA VAL A 64 -3.68 -13.88 30.73
C VAL A 64 -2.66 -14.55 29.80
N PHE A 65 -3.07 -14.93 28.58
CA PHE A 65 -2.17 -15.51 27.58
C PHE A 65 -1.10 -14.51 27.10
N TRP A 66 -1.47 -13.25 26.84
CA TRP A 66 -0.50 -12.20 26.50
C TRP A 66 0.49 -11.95 27.63
N GLY A 67 0.03 -11.90 28.88
CA GLY A 67 0.90 -11.76 30.05
C GLY A 67 1.90 -12.90 30.17
N ALA A 68 1.46 -14.15 29.96
CA ALA A 68 2.34 -15.33 29.95
C ALA A 68 3.36 -15.28 28.79
N GLY A 69 2.93 -14.86 27.60
CA GLY A 69 3.80 -14.68 26.43
C GLY A 69 4.88 -13.61 26.64
N ALA A 70 4.52 -12.47 27.22
CA ALA A 70 5.46 -11.41 27.56
C ALA A 70 6.51 -11.89 28.57
N LEU A 71 6.10 -12.62 29.62
CA LEU A 71 7.02 -13.23 30.58
C LEU A 71 7.96 -14.25 29.92
N LEU A 72 7.47 -15.04 28.97
CA LEU A 72 8.32 -15.97 28.19
C LEU A 72 9.33 -15.25 27.30
N LEU A 73 8.95 -14.13 26.68
CA LEU A 73 9.87 -13.33 25.85
C LEU A 73 11.03 -12.74 26.65
N THR A 74 10.79 -12.30 27.90
CA THR A 74 11.89 -11.84 28.78
C THR A 74 12.91 -12.95 29.10
N ARG A 75 12.52 -14.23 28.97
CA ARG A 75 13.37 -15.40 29.24
C ARG A 75 14.09 -15.92 28.01
N LEU A 76 13.68 -15.51 26.81
CA LEU A 76 14.24 -15.98 25.55
C LEU A 76 15.79 -15.89 25.49
N PRO A 77 16.44 -14.82 25.98
CA PRO A 77 17.91 -14.73 25.93
C PRO A 77 18.63 -15.79 26.80
N LEU A 78 18.01 -16.23 27.89
CA LEU A 78 18.55 -17.28 28.77
C LEU A 78 18.37 -18.68 28.13
N PHE A 79 17.23 -18.92 27.49
CA PHE A 79 16.97 -20.17 26.76
C PHE A 79 17.86 -20.33 25.52
N LEU A 80 18.17 -19.23 24.83
CA LEU A 80 19.09 -19.25 23.68
C LEU A 80 20.54 -19.62 24.10
N ARG A 81 20.88 -19.49 25.39
CA ARG A 81 22.18 -19.90 25.94
C ARG A 81 22.23 -21.37 26.39
N GLN A 82 21.08 -21.99 26.68
CA GLN A 82 21.01 -23.40 27.10
C GLN A 82 20.58 -24.28 25.93
N GLY A 83 21.56 -24.80 25.20
CA GLY A 83 21.52 -25.99 24.32
C GLY A 83 20.25 -26.27 23.49
N ARG A 84 20.44 -26.45 22.17
CA ARG A 84 19.45 -26.76 21.10
C ARG A 84 18.23 -27.63 21.46
N ARG A 85 18.30 -28.54 22.44
CA ARG A 85 17.20 -29.42 22.83
C ARG A 85 16.07 -28.72 23.60
N GLN A 86 16.36 -27.70 24.40
CA GLN A 86 15.31 -26.98 25.15
C GLN A 86 14.55 -26.00 24.27
N LEU A 87 15.24 -25.37 23.32
CA LEU A 87 14.68 -24.47 22.29
C LEU A 87 13.55 -25.11 21.46
N VAL A 88 13.66 -26.41 21.15
CA VAL A 88 12.64 -27.14 20.38
C VAL A 88 11.38 -27.37 21.22
N ALA A 89 11.53 -27.62 22.53
CA ALA A 89 10.40 -27.82 23.43
C ALA A 89 9.62 -26.50 23.66
N THR A 90 10.32 -25.37 23.82
CA THR A 90 9.68 -24.06 23.95
C THR A 90 9.03 -23.58 22.66
N ALA A 91 9.69 -23.81 21.50
CA ALA A 91 9.09 -23.51 20.20
C ALA A 91 7.83 -24.35 19.95
N GLY A 92 7.83 -25.63 20.37
CA GLY A 92 6.65 -26.49 20.32
C GLY A 92 5.47 -25.95 21.14
N MET A 93 5.71 -25.50 22.38
CA MET A 93 4.63 -24.90 23.20
C MET A 93 4.09 -23.59 22.63
N VAL A 94 4.96 -22.75 22.05
CA VAL A 94 4.54 -21.48 21.42
C VAL A 94 3.72 -21.74 20.16
N ILE A 95 4.08 -22.76 19.36
CA ILE A 95 3.30 -23.17 18.17
C ILE A 95 1.95 -23.77 18.57
N VAL A 96 1.89 -24.56 19.64
CA VAL A 96 0.61 -25.08 20.15
C VAL A 96 -0.27 -23.95 20.69
N ALA A 97 0.30 -22.98 21.42
CA ALA A 97 -0.42 -21.82 21.93
C ALA A 97 -0.93 -20.90 20.79
N LEU A 98 -0.11 -20.65 19.76
CA LEU A 98 -0.51 -19.89 18.57
C LEU A 98 -1.52 -20.66 17.70
N GLY A 99 -1.40 -21.99 17.62
CA GLY A 99 -2.35 -22.86 16.92
C GLY A 99 -3.74 -22.86 17.56
N THR A 100 -3.83 -22.78 18.89
CA THR A 100 -5.12 -22.65 19.59
C THR A 100 -5.79 -21.30 19.39
N ILE A 101 -5.02 -20.23 19.12
CA ILE A 101 -5.57 -18.89 18.82
C ILE A 101 -6.27 -18.86 17.45
N LEU A 102 -5.84 -19.70 16.50
CA LEU A 102 -6.45 -19.77 15.17
C LEU A 102 -7.77 -20.57 15.13
N VAL A 103 -8.02 -21.42 16.15
CA VAL A 103 -9.21 -22.29 16.19
C VAL A 103 -10.37 -21.68 16.98
N MET A 104 -10.14 -20.59 17.74
CA MET A 104 -11.15 -20.01 18.65
C MET A 104 -11.45 -18.52 18.42
N THR A 105 -11.32 -18.01 17.20
CA THR A 105 -12.02 -16.80 16.77
C THR A 105 -13.40 -17.17 16.23
N PRO A 106 -14.51 -16.93 16.96
CA PRO A 106 -15.84 -17.03 16.39
C PRO A 106 -16.07 -15.81 15.49
N GLY A 107 -15.91 -16.01 14.18
CA GLY A 107 -16.19 -15.00 13.19
C GLY A 107 -15.81 -15.50 11.81
N THR A 108 -16.82 -15.81 11.00
CA THR A 108 -16.77 -16.29 9.60
C THR A 108 -16.56 -17.79 9.40
N THR A 109 -17.62 -18.58 9.61
CA THR A 109 -18.06 -19.67 8.69
C THR A 109 -19.27 -20.41 9.28
N THR A 110 -20.47 -19.88 9.05
CA THR A 110 -21.71 -20.68 8.98
C THR A 110 -22.79 -19.83 8.30
N LEU A 111 -22.98 -20.02 6.99
CA LEU A 111 -24.31 -19.90 6.40
C LEU A 111 -24.87 -21.31 6.29
N ALA A 112 -26.09 -21.44 6.80
CA ALA A 112 -26.73 -22.65 7.24
C ALA A 112 -27.25 -23.52 6.09
N ILE A 113 -26.92 -24.82 6.14
CA ILE A 113 -27.78 -25.89 5.64
C ILE A 113 -28.35 -26.59 6.88
N SER A 114 -29.46 -26.07 7.41
CA SER A 114 -30.36 -26.79 8.33
C SER A 114 -31.57 -25.91 8.65
N SER A 115 -32.60 -25.98 7.79
CA SER A 115 -33.96 -25.56 8.11
C SER A 115 -34.95 -26.36 7.26
N LEU A 116 -34.99 -27.68 7.49
CA LEU A 116 -36.08 -28.56 7.08
C LEU A 116 -36.33 -29.55 8.20
N ASN A 117 -36.77 -29.05 9.36
CA ASN A 117 -37.61 -29.84 10.27
C ASN A 117 -38.17 -28.92 11.38
N ASP A 118 -39.20 -28.16 11.07
CA ASP A 118 -40.24 -27.97 12.08
C ASP A 118 -41.60 -27.89 11.40
N ARG A 119 -42.49 -28.77 11.84
CA ARG A 119 -43.76 -29.10 11.22
C ARG A 119 -44.81 -29.06 12.32
N SER A 120 -45.22 -27.87 12.74
CA SER A 120 -46.44 -27.69 13.51
C SER A 120 -46.88 -26.23 13.62
N SER A 121 -47.56 -25.73 12.59
CA SER A 121 -48.70 -24.81 12.74
C SER A 121 -49.29 -24.54 11.36
N VAL A 122 -50.42 -25.19 11.11
CA VAL A 122 -51.27 -25.00 9.94
C VAL A 122 -52.06 -23.71 10.14
N GLU A 123 -51.73 -22.66 9.38
CA GLU A 123 -52.72 -21.67 8.99
C GLU A 123 -52.69 -21.55 7.46
N ALA A 124 -53.89 -21.66 6.89
CA ALA A 124 -54.12 -21.75 5.47
C ALA A 124 -53.68 -20.46 4.77
N PHE A 125 -52.68 -20.56 3.90
CA PHE A 125 -52.39 -19.54 2.89
C PHE A 125 -52.66 -20.16 1.52
N GLU A 126 -53.60 -19.57 0.79
CA GLU A 126 -54.00 -19.98 -0.55
C GLU A 126 -52.80 -19.99 -1.52
N PRO A 127 -52.74 -20.92 -2.49
CA PRO A 127 -51.65 -20.97 -3.43
C PRO A 127 -51.82 -19.86 -4.49
N GLN A 128 -50.98 -18.83 -4.40
CA GLN A 128 -50.75 -17.91 -5.51
C GLN A 128 -50.05 -18.67 -6.63
N VAL A 129 -50.69 -18.69 -7.80
CA VAL A 129 -50.17 -19.29 -9.04
C VAL A 129 -48.90 -18.55 -9.44
N THR A 130 -47.74 -19.22 -9.38
CA THR A 130 -46.49 -18.74 -9.97
C THR A 130 -46.64 -18.70 -11.48
N THR A 131 -46.59 -17.50 -12.06
CA THR A 131 -46.67 -17.28 -13.51
C THR A 131 -45.37 -17.71 -14.19
N PHE A 132 -45.44 -18.06 -15.48
CA PHE A 132 -44.30 -18.50 -16.30
C PHE A 132 -43.11 -17.51 -16.27
N GLU A 133 -43.38 -16.20 -16.13
CA GLU A 133 -42.35 -15.16 -15.97
C GLU A 133 -41.47 -15.35 -14.72
N GLN A 134 -42.05 -15.81 -13.61
CA GLN A 134 -41.28 -16.02 -12.37
C GLN A 134 -40.35 -17.23 -12.50
N LEU A 135 -40.76 -18.28 -13.23
CA LEU A 135 -39.90 -19.44 -13.49
C LEU A 135 -38.74 -19.09 -14.44
N GLU A 136 -38.98 -18.27 -15.47
CA GLU A 136 -37.93 -17.78 -16.37
C GLU A 136 -36.94 -16.86 -15.65
N SER A 137 -37.42 -16.00 -14.74
CA SER A 137 -36.52 -15.16 -13.93
C SER A 137 -35.61 -15.96 -12.99
N MET A 138 -36.09 -17.09 -12.44
CA MET A 138 -35.28 -17.95 -11.58
C MET A 138 -34.25 -18.79 -12.35
N LEU A 139 -34.58 -19.20 -13.58
CA LEU A 139 -33.64 -19.91 -14.47
C LEU A 139 -32.54 -18.98 -15.03
N ALA A 140 -32.87 -17.73 -15.33
CA ALA A 140 -31.91 -16.73 -15.80
C ALA A 140 -30.88 -16.34 -14.72
N VAL A 141 -31.27 -16.38 -13.44
CA VAL A 141 -30.36 -16.07 -12.31
C VAL A 141 -29.31 -17.17 -12.10
N ASP A 142 -29.66 -18.45 -12.30
CA ASP A 142 -28.72 -19.59 -12.17
C ASP A 142 -27.67 -19.63 -13.30
N GLU A 143 -28.03 -19.26 -14.53
CA GLU A 143 -27.08 -19.10 -15.65
C GLU A 143 -26.14 -17.91 -15.43
N THR A 144 -26.66 -16.80 -14.92
CA THR A 144 -25.85 -15.60 -14.64
C THR A 144 -24.88 -15.85 -13.48
N GLN A 145 -25.27 -16.66 -12.47
CA GLN A 145 -24.39 -17.08 -11.36
C GLN A 145 -23.34 -18.14 -11.78
N ARG A 146 -23.66 -19.06 -12.69
CA ARG A 146 -22.65 -19.97 -13.29
C ARG A 146 -21.65 -19.23 -14.17
N ALA A 147 -22.12 -18.28 -14.98
CA ALA A 147 -21.26 -17.49 -15.85
C ALA A 147 -20.31 -16.59 -15.04
N THR A 148 -20.80 -15.95 -13.99
CA THR A 148 -19.96 -15.14 -13.08
C THR A 148 -18.96 -15.99 -12.28
N SER A 149 -19.34 -17.21 -11.86
CA SER A 149 -18.42 -18.16 -11.21
C SER A 149 -17.32 -18.67 -12.16
N SER A 150 -17.64 -18.89 -13.44
CA SER A 150 -16.68 -19.26 -14.49
C SER A 150 -15.69 -18.12 -14.82
N VAL A 151 -16.13 -16.87 -14.77
CA VAL A 151 -15.28 -15.70 -15.08
C VAL A 151 -14.41 -15.28 -13.89
N LEU A 152 -14.91 -15.40 -12.65
CA LEU A 152 -14.09 -15.23 -11.44
C LEU A 152 -12.96 -16.27 -11.36
N GLN A 153 -13.19 -17.48 -11.88
CA GLN A 153 -12.16 -18.51 -12.00
C GLN A 153 -11.09 -18.17 -13.06
N GLN A 154 -11.43 -17.34 -14.04
CA GLN A 154 -10.53 -16.92 -15.13
C GLN A 154 -9.67 -15.70 -14.77
N ALA A 155 -10.15 -14.79 -13.92
CA ALA A 155 -9.34 -13.67 -13.39
C ALA A 155 -8.27 -14.12 -12.37
N GLY A 156 -8.38 -15.34 -11.82
CA GLY A 156 -7.37 -15.99 -10.98
C GLY A 156 -6.29 -16.78 -11.73
N SER A 157 -6.27 -16.76 -13.07
CA SER A 157 -5.53 -17.72 -13.91
C SER A 157 -4.15 -17.27 -14.41
N LEU A 158 -3.73 -16.03 -14.16
CA LEU A 158 -2.43 -15.56 -14.64
C LEU A 158 -1.30 -16.16 -13.81
N THR A 159 -0.65 -17.19 -14.36
CA THR A 159 0.48 -17.91 -13.75
C THR A 159 1.80 -17.21 -14.04
N PHE A 160 2.73 -17.27 -13.08
CA PHE A 160 4.12 -16.81 -13.31
C PHE A 160 4.86 -17.72 -14.27
N GLN A 161 4.70 -19.05 -14.10
CA GLN A 161 5.27 -20.04 -15.00
C GLN A 161 4.29 -20.37 -16.12
N ALA A 162 4.68 -20.05 -17.34
CA ALA A 162 3.96 -20.37 -18.57
C ALA A 162 4.88 -20.14 -19.79
N PRO A 163 4.55 -20.73 -20.95
CA PRO A 163 5.14 -20.30 -22.22
C PRO A 163 4.92 -18.80 -22.46
N PRO A 164 5.81 -18.12 -23.19
CA PRO A 164 5.68 -16.69 -23.44
C PRO A 164 4.35 -16.34 -24.11
N ARG A 165 3.58 -15.46 -23.46
CA ARG A 165 2.27 -15.01 -23.95
C ARG A 165 2.36 -13.84 -24.93
N ILE A 166 3.49 -13.14 -24.94
CA ILE A 166 3.81 -12.08 -25.89
C ILE A 166 5.11 -12.42 -26.60
N SER A 167 5.27 -11.91 -27.83
CA SER A 167 6.52 -12.07 -28.56
C SER A 167 7.63 -11.21 -27.96
N ARG A 168 8.89 -11.58 -28.25
CA ARG A 168 10.06 -10.73 -27.95
C ARG A 168 9.93 -9.34 -28.57
N GLN A 169 9.44 -9.26 -29.80
CA GLN A 169 9.23 -7.99 -30.48
C GLN A 169 8.25 -7.11 -29.70
N THR A 170 7.14 -7.68 -29.23
CA THR A 170 6.16 -6.97 -28.40
C THR A 170 6.79 -6.50 -27.09
N PHE A 171 7.52 -7.36 -26.38
CA PHE A 171 8.22 -7.01 -25.14
C PHE A 171 9.18 -5.82 -25.35
N THR A 172 10.00 -5.87 -26.41
CA THR A 172 10.92 -4.80 -26.78
C THR A 172 10.19 -3.51 -27.14
N GLN A 173 9.11 -3.59 -27.94
CA GLN A 173 8.31 -2.43 -28.31
C GLN A 173 7.68 -1.74 -27.10
N VAL A 174 7.20 -2.50 -26.11
CA VAL A 174 6.61 -1.94 -24.88
C VAL A 174 7.66 -1.16 -24.09
N LEU A 175 8.86 -1.71 -23.91
CA LEU A 175 9.94 -0.99 -23.21
C LEU A 175 10.38 0.27 -23.97
N GLN A 176 10.48 0.19 -25.30
CA GLN A 176 10.87 1.31 -26.16
C GLN A 176 9.82 2.42 -26.19
N SER A 177 8.54 2.09 -26.40
CA SER A 177 7.45 3.07 -26.45
C SER A 177 7.23 3.78 -25.11
N ASN A 178 7.60 3.12 -24.02
CA ASN A 178 7.60 3.70 -22.69
C ASN A 178 8.91 4.42 -22.33
N SER A 179 9.89 4.53 -23.23
CA SER A 179 11.20 5.16 -22.96
C SER A 179 11.90 4.59 -21.72
N SER A 180 11.79 3.28 -21.50
CA SER A 180 12.43 2.63 -20.35
C SER A 180 13.95 2.66 -20.49
N PRO A 181 14.70 2.98 -19.41
CA PRO A 181 16.15 2.82 -19.39
C PRO A 181 16.63 1.37 -19.64
N ALA A 182 15.76 0.37 -19.44
CA ALA A 182 16.05 -1.03 -19.71
C ALA A 182 15.86 -1.41 -21.20
N ALA A 183 15.25 -0.55 -22.02
CA ALA A 183 14.92 -0.83 -23.42
C ALA A 183 16.12 -1.28 -24.29
N PRO A 184 17.35 -0.74 -24.14
CA PRO A 184 18.51 -1.21 -24.88
C PRO A 184 18.86 -2.69 -24.63
N HIS A 185 18.42 -3.26 -23.52
CA HIS A 185 18.69 -4.65 -23.12
C HIS A 185 17.49 -5.59 -23.32
N ALA A 186 16.41 -5.11 -23.96
CA ALA A 186 15.12 -5.80 -23.99
C ALA A 186 15.19 -7.25 -24.50
N ASN A 187 16.02 -7.52 -25.51
CA ASN A 187 16.17 -8.87 -26.06
C ASN A 187 16.74 -9.84 -25.02
N GLU A 188 17.83 -9.46 -24.35
CA GLU A 188 18.47 -10.28 -23.31
C GLU A 188 17.57 -10.46 -22.09
N LEU A 189 16.82 -9.42 -21.73
CA LEU A 189 15.87 -9.46 -20.62
C LEU A 189 14.73 -10.43 -20.89
N TYR A 190 14.18 -10.42 -22.11
CA TYR A 190 13.21 -11.41 -22.55
C TYR A 190 13.78 -12.84 -22.45
N ASP A 191 15.01 -13.06 -22.95
CA ASP A 191 15.66 -14.38 -22.88
C ASP A 191 15.80 -14.89 -21.45
N ILE A 192 16.17 -14.01 -20.52
CA ILE A 192 16.28 -14.37 -19.10
C ILE A 192 14.93 -14.89 -18.58
N PHE A 193 13.82 -14.20 -18.80
CA PHE A 193 12.53 -14.68 -18.28
C PHE A 193 12.15 -16.04 -18.88
N VAL A 194 12.37 -16.23 -20.19
CA VAL A 194 12.11 -17.50 -20.86
C VAL A 194 13.00 -18.62 -20.32
N GLU A 195 14.29 -18.36 -20.10
CA GLU A 195 15.26 -19.32 -19.55
C GLU A 195 14.84 -19.80 -18.14
N TYR A 196 14.30 -18.90 -17.32
CA TYR A 196 13.77 -19.23 -15.99
C TYR A 196 12.37 -19.87 -16.04
N GLY A 197 11.80 -20.08 -17.23
CA GLY A 197 10.45 -20.63 -17.41
C GLY A 197 9.34 -19.69 -16.92
N LEU A 198 9.61 -18.39 -16.84
CA LEU A 198 8.66 -17.35 -16.46
C LEU A 198 8.04 -16.71 -17.69
N ASP A 199 6.76 -16.32 -17.60
CA ASP A 199 6.09 -15.56 -18.65
C ASP A 199 6.67 -14.13 -18.72
N PRO A 200 7.32 -13.74 -19.83
CA PRO A 200 7.89 -12.41 -19.98
C PRO A 200 6.84 -11.30 -19.91
N ALA A 201 5.57 -11.58 -20.27
CA ALA A 201 4.49 -10.60 -20.14
C ALA A 201 4.20 -10.28 -18.68
N VAL A 202 4.14 -11.29 -17.82
CA VAL A 202 3.91 -11.12 -16.38
C VAL A 202 5.10 -10.39 -15.74
N ALA A 203 6.32 -10.78 -16.10
CA ALA A 203 7.53 -10.11 -15.61
C ALA A 203 7.58 -8.63 -16.01
N LEU A 204 7.21 -8.32 -17.25
CA LEU A 204 7.16 -6.93 -17.74
C LEU A 204 6.07 -6.11 -17.03
N ALA A 205 4.93 -6.73 -16.73
CA ALA A 205 3.82 -6.08 -16.04
C ALA A 205 4.19 -5.72 -14.58
N PHE A 206 4.95 -6.57 -13.88
CA PHE A 206 5.49 -6.22 -12.57
C PHE A 206 6.45 -5.02 -12.68
N PHE A 207 7.37 -5.01 -13.64
CA PHE A 207 8.30 -3.89 -13.80
C PHE A 207 7.60 -2.55 -14.12
N ALA A 208 6.55 -2.62 -14.94
CA ALA A 208 5.67 -1.49 -15.21
C ALA A 208 4.96 -1.00 -13.94
N HIS A 209 4.38 -1.91 -13.16
CA HIS A 209 3.64 -1.56 -11.95
C HIS A 209 4.56 -0.99 -10.85
N GLU A 210 5.72 -1.62 -10.65
CA GLU A 210 6.64 -1.30 -9.55
C GLU A 210 7.34 0.05 -9.71
N SER A 211 7.64 0.44 -10.95
CA SER A 211 8.54 1.57 -11.18
C SER A 211 8.24 2.37 -12.45
N SER A 212 7.08 2.12 -13.07
CA SER A 212 6.74 2.68 -14.38
C SER A 212 7.86 2.43 -15.41
N PHE A 213 8.36 1.19 -15.45
CA PHE A 213 9.51 0.78 -16.27
C PHE A 213 10.82 1.50 -15.89
N CYS A 214 11.06 1.69 -14.59
CA CYS A 214 12.15 2.47 -14.02
C CYS A 214 12.18 3.93 -14.47
N LYS A 215 11.02 4.57 -14.51
CA LYS A 215 10.90 6.02 -14.76
C LYS A 215 10.46 6.80 -13.54
N ALA A 216 10.14 6.12 -12.44
CA ALA A 216 9.65 6.74 -11.23
C ALA A 216 10.26 6.09 -9.99
N GLY A 217 10.35 6.91 -8.94
CA GLY A 217 10.80 6.53 -7.61
C GLY A 217 12.22 5.98 -7.56
N VAL A 218 12.47 5.16 -6.54
CA VAL A 218 13.82 4.69 -6.17
C VAL A 218 14.62 4.10 -7.34
N CYS A 219 13.94 3.50 -8.32
CA CYS A 219 14.61 2.87 -9.44
C CYS A 219 15.40 3.88 -10.29
N ILE A 220 14.75 4.98 -10.69
CA ILE A 220 15.40 6.01 -11.51
C ILE A 220 16.30 6.91 -10.63
N ASP A 221 15.85 7.25 -9.42
CA ASP A 221 16.55 8.18 -8.52
C ASP A 221 17.91 7.64 -8.04
N HIS A 222 18.04 6.31 -7.94
CA HIS A 222 19.26 5.67 -7.43
C HIS A 222 19.88 4.64 -8.38
N ASP A 223 19.43 4.64 -9.63
CA ASP A 223 19.92 3.74 -10.68
C ASP A 223 20.00 2.28 -10.18
N THR A 224 18.90 1.80 -9.58
CA THR A 224 18.90 0.51 -8.89
C THR A 224 18.93 -0.66 -9.85
N LYS A 225 18.43 -0.47 -11.09
CA LYS A 225 18.23 -1.54 -12.08
C LYS A 225 17.43 -2.72 -11.53
N SER A 226 16.57 -2.47 -10.53
CA SER A 226 15.77 -3.48 -9.86
C SER A 226 14.47 -3.72 -10.61
N TRP A 227 14.27 -4.95 -11.10
CA TRP A 227 13.08 -5.30 -11.89
C TRP A 227 11.75 -5.17 -11.14
N GLY A 228 11.76 -5.35 -9.82
CA GLY A 228 10.55 -5.22 -8.99
C GLY A 228 10.80 -4.55 -7.65
N ASN A 229 11.61 -3.48 -7.62
CA ASN A 229 11.98 -2.74 -6.39
C ASN A 229 12.30 -3.65 -5.18
N MET A 230 13.18 -4.63 -5.39
CA MET A 230 13.51 -5.64 -4.39
C MET A 230 14.26 -5.01 -3.23
N ARG A 231 13.81 -5.32 -2.01
CA ARG A 231 14.44 -4.90 -0.75
C ARG A 231 15.56 -5.83 -0.26
N ALA A 232 15.73 -6.98 -0.92
CA ALA A 232 16.81 -7.91 -0.64
C ALA A 232 17.13 -8.70 -1.91
N ALA A 233 18.42 -8.90 -2.18
CA ALA A 233 18.84 -9.75 -3.28
C ALA A 233 18.77 -11.22 -2.88
N TYR A 234 18.33 -12.04 -3.82
CA TYR A 234 18.44 -13.48 -3.74
C TYR A 234 19.91 -13.89 -3.91
N ASN A 235 20.60 -13.38 -4.95
CA ASN A 235 22.02 -13.58 -5.16
C ASN A 235 22.83 -12.30 -4.91
N ARG A 236 23.54 -12.28 -3.78
CA ARG A 236 24.36 -11.13 -3.36
C ARG A 236 25.55 -10.84 -4.26
N THR A 237 25.96 -11.73 -5.17
CA THR A 237 27.07 -11.43 -6.10
C THR A 237 26.66 -10.48 -7.24
N ARG A 238 25.35 -10.26 -7.40
CA ARG A 238 24.76 -9.43 -8.47
C ARG A 238 24.56 -7.96 -8.10
N ILE A 239 24.80 -7.60 -6.84
CA ILE A 239 24.49 -6.28 -6.32
C ILE A 239 25.75 -5.42 -6.19
N VAL A 240 25.59 -4.11 -6.37
CA VAL A 240 26.63 -3.10 -6.14
C VAL A 240 26.40 -2.28 -4.87
N GLY A 241 25.23 -2.42 -4.25
CA GLY A 241 24.90 -1.72 -3.01
C GLY A 241 23.41 -1.71 -2.70
N VAL A 242 23.04 -0.78 -1.82
CA VAL A 242 21.68 -0.56 -1.34
C VAL A 242 21.37 0.94 -1.50
N ALA A 243 20.16 1.26 -1.92
CA ALA A 243 19.58 2.60 -2.00
C ALA A 243 18.74 2.89 -0.73
N PRO A 244 18.33 4.15 -0.48
CA PRO A 244 17.41 4.47 0.62
C PRO A 244 16.17 3.59 0.58
N GLY A 245 15.62 3.15 1.72
CA GLY A 245 14.41 2.31 1.74
C GLY A 245 14.65 0.80 1.57
N PRO A 246 15.67 0.24 2.23
CA PRO A 246 16.34 -1.04 1.91
C PRO A 246 16.44 -1.53 0.45
N PHE A 247 16.25 -0.70 -0.58
CA PHE A 247 16.17 -1.19 -1.96
C PHE A 247 17.54 -1.58 -2.52
N VAL A 248 17.62 -2.67 -3.26
CA VAL A 248 18.88 -3.21 -3.75
C VAL A 248 19.27 -2.60 -5.09
N ARG A 249 20.56 -2.28 -5.25
CA ARG A 249 21.14 -1.80 -6.51
C ARG A 249 21.91 -2.91 -7.22
N TYR A 250 21.56 -3.20 -8.46
CA TYR A 250 22.16 -4.26 -9.28
C TYR A 250 23.26 -3.72 -10.20
N ARG A 251 24.21 -4.59 -10.54
CA ARG A 251 25.30 -4.27 -11.50
C ARG A 251 24.78 -4.01 -12.90
N SER A 252 23.70 -4.69 -13.29
CA SER A 252 23.11 -4.64 -14.63
C SER A 252 21.61 -4.90 -14.59
N TRP A 253 20.89 -4.58 -15.67
CA TRP A 253 19.46 -4.91 -15.81
C TRP A 253 19.22 -6.41 -15.80
N GLN A 254 20.12 -7.15 -16.44
CA GLN A 254 20.10 -8.60 -16.53
C GLN A 254 20.25 -9.23 -15.15
N ASP A 255 21.09 -8.65 -14.29
CA ASP A 255 21.24 -9.06 -12.90
C ASP A 255 19.95 -8.84 -12.10
N GLY A 256 19.32 -7.68 -12.21
CA GLY A 256 18.03 -7.40 -11.57
C GLY A 256 16.91 -8.32 -12.05
N ALA A 257 16.87 -8.65 -13.35
CA ALA A 257 15.88 -9.56 -13.93
C ALA A 257 16.07 -11.01 -13.46
N ARG A 258 17.32 -11.51 -13.41
CA ARG A 258 17.62 -12.85 -12.88
C ARG A 258 17.26 -12.96 -11.40
N ASP A 259 17.63 -11.95 -10.62
CA ASP A 259 17.36 -11.95 -9.18
C ASP A 259 15.86 -11.89 -8.86
N TRP A 260 15.11 -11.09 -9.62
CA TRP A 260 13.65 -11.09 -9.55
C TRP A 260 13.05 -12.44 -9.95
N SER A 261 13.58 -13.07 -11.00
CA SER A 261 13.11 -14.38 -11.45
C SER A 261 13.31 -15.46 -10.36
N GLU A 262 14.47 -15.46 -9.72
CA GLU A 262 14.75 -16.34 -8.58
C GLU A 262 13.85 -16.02 -7.38
N LEU A 263 13.64 -14.75 -7.06
CA LEU A 263 12.70 -14.35 -6.02
C LEU A 263 11.31 -14.93 -6.27
N ILE A 264 10.75 -14.74 -7.47
CA ILE A 264 9.43 -15.26 -7.85
C ILE A 264 9.37 -16.77 -7.70
N LEU A 265 10.32 -17.50 -8.30
CA LEU A 265 10.32 -18.96 -8.26
C LEU A 265 10.48 -19.50 -6.84
N TYR A 266 11.48 -19.03 -6.09
CA TYR A 266 11.86 -19.63 -4.81
C TYR A 266 11.01 -19.11 -3.63
N ARG A 267 10.60 -17.84 -3.61
CA ARG A 267 9.81 -17.27 -2.50
C ARG A 267 8.31 -17.37 -2.70
N TYR A 268 7.82 -17.55 -3.92
CA TYR A 268 6.39 -17.57 -4.21
C TYR A 268 5.96 -18.89 -4.84
N VAL A 269 6.44 -19.21 -6.04
CA VAL A 269 5.97 -20.38 -6.79
C VAL A 269 6.22 -21.69 -6.02
N ASN A 270 7.42 -21.89 -5.47
CA ASN A 270 7.75 -23.08 -4.65
C ASN A 270 6.92 -23.22 -3.36
N ARG A 271 6.20 -22.17 -2.96
CA ARG A 271 5.28 -22.16 -1.81
C ARG A 271 3.81 -22.32 -2.22
N GLY A 272 3.54 -22.64 -3.49
CA GLY A 272 2.19 -22.76 -4.04
C GLY A 272 1.53 -21.42 -4.40
N LEU A 273 2.29 -20.32 -4.38
CA LEU A 273 1.83 -18.99 -4.83
C LEU A 273 2.19 -18.80 -6.31
N ASP A 274 1.68 -19.70 -7.15
CA ASP A 274 2.01 -19.87 -8.56
C ASP A 274 1.27 -18.92 -9.52
N THR A 275 0.23 -18.23 -9.03
CA THR A 275 -0.50 -17.20 -9.77
C THR A 275 -0.27 -15.80 -9.21
N VAL A 276 -0.42 -14.78 -10.05
CA VAL A 276 -0.38 -13.36 -9.66
C VAL A 276 -1.34 -13.10 -8.50
N ALA A 277 -2.56 -13.64 -8.58
CA ALA A 277 -3.59 -13.48 -7.54
C ALA A 277 -3.17 -14.06 -6.18
N LYS A 278 -2.42 -15.17 -6.17
CA LYS A 278 -1.91 -15.78 -4.93
C LYS A 278 -0.67 -15.07 -4.38
N ALA A 279 0.24 -14.64 -5.25
CA ALA A 279 1.52 -14.07 -4.82
C ALA A 279 1.42 -12.60 -4.38
N VAL A 280 0.63 -11.78 -5.07
CA VAL A 280 0.58 -10.32 -4.83
C VAL A 280 0.22 -9.95 -3.39
N PRO A 281 -0.76 -10.59 -2.71
CA PRO A 281 -1.05 -10.29 -1.30
C PRO A 281 0.13 -10.53 -0.34
N VAL A 282 1.12 -11.34 -0.74
CA VAL A 282 2.36 -11.58 0.01
C VAL A 282 3.49 -10.69 -0.49
N TYR A 283 3.52 -10.38 -1.78
CA TYR A 283 4.55 -9.56 -2.43
C TYR A 283 4.41 -8.08 -2.06
N ALA A 284 3.19 -7.56 -2.14
CA ALA A 284 2.83 -6.17 -1.84
C ALA A 284 1.62 -6.19 -0.88
N PRO A 285 1.81 -6.56 0.39
CA PRO A 285 0.72 -6.70 1.34
C PRO A 285 0.08 -5.36 1.68
N ALA A 286 -1.20 -5.41 2.06
CA ALA A 286 -1.95 -4.23 2.51
C ALA A 286 -1.36 -3.59 3.79
N SER A 287 -0.61 -4.35 4.60
CA SER A 287 0.11 -3.84 5.77
C SER A 287 1.13 -2.76 5.43
N ASP A 288 1.61 -2.76 4.18
CA ASP A 288 2.60 -1.81 3.66
C ASP A 288 1.93 -0.70 2.84
N ASN A 289 0.63 -0.45 3.11
CA ASN A 289 -0.21 0.53 2.44
C ASN A 289 -0.45 0.26 0.93
N ASN A 290 -0.28 -1.00 0.49
CA ASN A 290 -0.61 -1.41 -0.87
C ASN A 290 -2.09 -1.78 -1.02
N VAL A 291 -2.58 -1.82 -2.25
CA VAL A 291 -3.91 -2.36 -2.60
C VAL A 291 -3.74 -3.59 -3.50
N PRO A 292 -3.62 -4.81 -2.92
CA PRO A 292 -3.34 -6.04 -3.69
C PRO A 292 -4.30 -6.29 -4.86
N SER A 293 -5.60 -6.01 -4.68
CA SER A 293 -6.61 -6.18 -5.73
C SER A 293 -6.38 -5.23 -6.92
N ALA A 294 -5.98 -3.98 -6.65
CA ALA A 294 -5.65 -3.01 -7.68
C ALA A 294 -4.37 -3.40 -8.44
N TYR A 295 -3.35 -3.89 -7.72
CA TYR A 295 -2.13 -4.43 -8.30
C TYR A 295 -2.44 -5.60 -9.26
N ILE A 296 -3.19 -6.60 -8.79
CA ILE A 296 -3.57 -7.76 -9.61
C ILE A 296 -4.32 -7.32 -10.88
N ARG A 297 -5.27 -6.38 -10.76
CA ARG A 297 -5.99 -5.82 -11.92
C ARG A 297 -5.06 -5.09 -12.88
N SER A 298 -4.12 -4.30 -12.37
CA SER A 298 -3.14 -3.57 -13.17
C SER A 298 -2.29 -4.54 -14.00
N VAL A 299 -1.75 -5.59 -13.36
CA VAL A 299 -0.96 -6.63 -14.04
C VAL A 299 -1.79 -7.36 -15.11
N ASN A 300 -2.99 -7.85 -14.76
CA ASN A 300 -3.87 -8.54 -15.70
C ASN A 300 -4.22 -7.66 -16.91
N GLY A 301 -4.55 -6.39 -16.67
CA GLY A 301 -4.90 -5.44 -17.73
C GLY A 301 -3.74 -5.12 -18.66
N MET A 302 -2.51 -4.99 -18.13
CA MET A 302 -1.31 -4.79 -18.96
C MET A 302 -1.01 -6.01 -19.83
N VAL A 303 -1.02 -7.21 -19.25
CA VAL A 303 -0.77 -8.45 -20.00
C VAL A 303 -1.80 -8.63 -21.11
N ALA A 304 -3.09 -8.47 -20.81
CA ALA A 304 -4.15 -8.60 -21.83
C ALA A 304 -3.94 -7.65 -23.02
N ARG A 305 -3.65 -6.36 -22.76
CA ARG A 305 -3.40 -5.36 -23.81
C ARG A 305 -2.23 -5.76 -24.72
N TRP A 306 -1.14 -6.28 -24.15
CA TRP A 306 0.05 -6.65 -24.94
C TRP A 306 -0.14 -7.94 -25.75
N GLN A 307 -1.08 -8.80 -25.37
CA GLN A 307 -1.45 -9.97 -26.16
C GLN A 307 -2.25 -9.60 -27.43
N GLY A 308 -2.53 -8.31 -27.67
CA GLY A 308 -3.41 -7.88 -28.75
C GLY A 308 -4.87 -8.29 -28.50
N VAL A 309 -5.15 -8.82 -27.31
CA VAL A 309 -6.51 -8.93 -26.78
C VAL A 309 -6.86 -7.49 -26.40
N SER A 310 -7.55 -6.79 -27.29
CA SER A 310 -8.47 -5.74 -26.82
C SER A 310 -9.21 -6.40 -25.68
N PRO A 311 -9.20 -5.84 -24.44
CA PRO A 311 -9.98 -6.42 -23.38
C PRO A 311 -11.36 -6.58 -23.98
N THR A 312 -11.77 -7.82 -24.25
CA THR A 312 -13.18 -8.08 -24.34
C THR A 312 -13.66 -7.46 -23.05
N VAL A 313 -14.57 -6.51 -23.18
CA VAL A 313 -15.39 -6.09 -22.06
C VAL A 313 -16.15 -7.36 -21.72
N SER A 314 -15.49 -8.30 -21.03
CA SER A 314 -16.14 -9.26 -20.20
C SER A 314 -16.94 -8.35 -19.29
N ASN A 315 -18.24 -8.30 -19.57
CA ASN A 315 -19.27 -7.74 -18.71
C ASN A 315 -19.29 -8.54 -17.39
N VAL A 316 -18.17 -8.54 -16.68
CA VAL A 316 -18.16 -8.57 -15.24
C VAL A 316 -17.57 -7.23 -14.88
N ASP A 317 -18.43 -6.23 -14.96
CA ASP A 317 -18.31 -5.01 -14.18
C ASP A 317 -18.38 -5.43 -12.71
N LEU A 318 -17.29 -6.01 -12.20
CA LEU A 318 -17.03 -5.96 -10.77
C LEU A 318 -16.71 -4.50 -10.54
N ALA A 319 -17.74 -3.73 -10.15
CA ALA A 319 -17.56 -2.48 -9.44
C ALA A 319 -16.33 -2.62 -8.54
N PRO A 320 -15.37 -1.67 -8.57
CA PRO A 320 -14.10 -1.85 -7.90
C PRO A 320 -14.32 -2.30 -6.45
N TYR A 321 -13.82 -3.49 -6.14
CA TYR A 321 -13.87 -3.99 -4.78
C TYR A 321 -12.83 -3.25 -3.94
N TYR A 322 -13.33 -2.38 -3.06
CA TYR A 322 -12.55 -1.67 -2.06
C TYR A 322 -12.57 -2.48 -0.76
N SER A 323 -11.38 -2.81 -0.23
CA SER A 323 -11.24 -3.44 1.08
C SER A 323 -11.21 -2.41 2.21
N GLN A 324 -11.16 -1.12 1.87
CA GLN A 324 -11.26 0.00 2.79
C GLN A 324 -12.71 0.24 3.20
N SER A 325 -12.92 1.11 4.18
CA SER A 325 -14.25 1.59 4.55
C SER A 325 -14.94 2.29 3.37
N LEU A 326 -16.28 2.29 3.37
CA LEU A 326 -17.10 2.84 2.30
C LEU A 326 -16.77 4.30 1.97
N ASP A 327 -16.44 5.11 2.97
CA ASP A 327 -16.01 6.50 2.78
C ASP A 327 -14.76 6.59 1.91
N VAL A 328 -13.72 5.81 2.22
CA VAL A 328 -12.46 5.78 1.45
C VAL A 328 -12.70 5.23 0.05
N ALA A 329 -13.54 4.20 -0.10
CA ALA A 329 -13.94 3.65 -1.39
C ALA A 329 -14.56 4.71 -2.31
N LEU A 330 -15.50 5.49 -1.79
CA LEU A 330 -16.17 6.55 -2.54
C LEU A 330 -15.24 7.73 -2.84
N VAL A 331 -14.29 8.06 -1.94
CA VAL A 331 -13.22 9.02 -2.24
C VAL A 331 -12.36 8.52 -3.41
N MET A 332 -11.96 7.25 -3.40
CA MET A 332 -11.18 6.69 -4.50
C MET A 332 -11.95 6.73 -5.84
N GLU A 333 -13.27 6.48 -5.84
CA GLU A 333 -14.09 6.65 -7.05
C GLU A 333 -14.15 8.10 -7.53
N THR A 334 -14.21 9.04 -6.59
CA THR A 334 -14.25 10.49 -6.88
C THR A 334 -12.97 10.94 -7.59
N PHE A 335 -11.81 10.44 -7.17
CA PHE A 335 -10.53 10.69 -7.85
C PHE A 335 -10.47 9.99 -9.21
N ARG A 336 -10.89 8.72 -9.26
CA ARG A 336 -10.90 7.92 -10.48
C ARG A 336 -11.75 8.54 -11.58
N ALA A 337 -12.86 9.18 -11.24
CA ALA A 337 -13.74 9.86 -12.18
C ALA A 337 -13.03 10.95 -13.00
N ASN A 338 -11.89 11.47 -12.51
CA ASN A 338 -11.06 12.46 -13.18
C ASN A 338 -9.70 11.89 -13.62
N GLU A 339 -9.59 10.56 -13.73
CA GLU A 339 -8.34 9.85 -14.04
C GLU A 339 -7.20 10.15 -13.05
N LEU A 340 -7.55 10.49 -11.81
CA LEU A 340 -6.61 10.76 -10.72
C LEU A 340 -6.52 9.57 -9.76
N GLU A 341 -5.36 9.42 -9.12
CA GLU A 341 -5.15 8.45 -8.06
C GLU A 341 -5.24 9.12 -6.69
N TYR A 342 -5.93 8.47 -5.76
CA TYR A 342 -6.03 8.93 -4.38
C TYR A 342 -4.88 8.36 -3.54
N TYR A 343 -4.04 9.26 -3.02
CA TYR A 343 -2.99 8.95 -2.06
C TYR A 343 -3.37 9.48 -0.66
N PRO A 344 -3.69 8.61 0.33
CA PRO A 344 -4.16 9.04 1.65
C PRO A 344 -3.10 9.79 2.48
N GLU A 345 -1.82 9.57 2.19
CA GLU A 345 -0.70 10.21 2.89
C GLU A 345 -0.35 11.60 2.32
N TRP A 346 -0.92 11.98 1.18
CA TRP A 346 -0.61 13.26 0.56
C TRP A 346 -1.36 14.39 1.26
N ALA A 347 -0.66 15.50 1.49
CA ALA A 347 -1.16 16.65 2.24
C ALA A 347 -2.53 17.16 1.75
N PHE A 348 -2.69 17.38 0.45
CA PHE A 348 -3.95 17.89 -0.13
C PHE A 348 -5.11 16.90 -0.03
N HIS A 349 -4.83 15.61 -0.15
CA HIS A 349 -5.84 14.56 -0.07
C HIS A 349 -6.31 14.33 1.37
N LYS A 350 -5.37 14.39 2.33
CA LYS A 350 -5.68 14.37 3.76
C LYS A 350 -6.48 15.60 4.16
N TYR A 351 -6.03 16.79 3.75
CA TYR A 351 -6.74 18.04 4.02
C TYR A 351 -8.17 18.02 3.45
N MET A 352 -8.34 17.57 2.20
CA MET A 352 -9.68 17.42 1.59
C MET A 352 -10.58 16.49 2.41
N LEU A 353 -10.06 15.36 2.89
CA LEU A 353 -10.85 14.41 3.68
C LEU A 353 -11.20 14.97 5.06
N ASP A 354 -10.25 15.62 5.73
CA ASP A 354 -10.45 16.24 7.05
C ASP A 354 -11.47 17.39 6.98
N GLU A 355 -11.42 18.20 5.92
CA GLU A 355 -12.38 19.28 5.69
C GLU A 355 -13.78 18.75 5.33
N SER A 356 -13.87 17.66 4.54
CA SER A 356 -15.16 17.00 4.28
C SER A 356 -15.78 16.42 5.56
N ARG A 357 -14.96 15.87 6.46
CA ARG A 357 -15.42 15.39 7.78
C ARG A 357 -15.85 16.54 8.70
N ALA A 358 -15.32 17.73 8.47
CA ALA A 358 -15.65 18.94 9.21
C ALA A 358 -16.74 19.80 8.53
N ASP A 359 -17.54 19.19 7.63
CA ASP A 359 -18.66 19.82 6.92
C ASP A 359 -18.27 21.02 6.03
N ARG A 360 -17.05 20.98 5.48
CA ARG A 360 -16.51 22.00 4.55
C ARG A 360 -15.90 21.35 3.30
N PRO A 361 -16.67 20.55 2.55
CA PRO A 361 -16.14 19.79 1.44
C PRO A 361 -15.49 20.70 0.39
N LEU A 362 -14.38 20.24 -0.19
CA LEU A 362 -13.75 20.89 -1.34
C LEU A 362 -14.33 20.41 -2.68
N GLY A 363 -15.15 19.36 -2.64
CA GLY A 363 -15.65 18.68 -3.82
C GLY A 363 -14.58 17.84 -4.52
N THR A 364 -14.88 17.45 -5.75
CA THR A 364 -14.06 16.54 -6.55
C THR A 364 -12.76 17.21 -7.03
N PRO A 365 -11.61 16.52 -7.03
CA PRO A 365 -10.39 17.05 -7.64
C PRO A 365 -10.59 17.20 -9.15
N ILE A 366 -10.25 18.37 -9.69
CA ILE A 366 -10.38 18.67 -11.13
C ILE A 366 -9.13 18.25 -11.89
N ASP A 367 -7.96 18.37 -11.27
CA ASP A 367 -6.67 18.16 -11.90
C ASP A 367 -5.66 17.57 -10.90
N LYS A 368 -4.55 17.05 -11.41
CA LYS A 368 -3.42 16.57 -10.61
C LYS A 368 -2.73 17.72 -9.86
N SER A 369 -2.06 17.37 -8.78
CA SER A 369 -1.14 18.31 -8.12
C SER A 369 0.00 18.68 -9.06
N ARG A 370 0.40 19.96 -9.05
CA ARG A 370 1.49 20.51 -9.87
C ARG A 370 2.20 21.64 -9.14
N ILE A 371 3.40 21.98 -9.60
CA ILE A 371 4.17 23.12 -9.09
C ILE A 371 3.92 24.34 -9.98
N ILE A 372 3.70 25.49 -9.37
CA ILE A 372 3.68 26.79 -10.03
C ILE A 372 4.71 27.73 -9.41
N THR A 373 5.15 28.72 -10.18
CA THR A 373 6.06 29.79 -9.73
C THR A 373 5.34 31.13 -9.79
N VAL A 374 5.40 31.90 -8.71
CA VAL A 374 4.87 33.27 -8.63
C VAL A 374 5.98 34.17 -8.08
N GLY A 375 6.54 35.03 -8.93
CA GLY A 375 7.76 35.78 -8.60
C GLY A 375 8.94 34.85 -8.39
N ASP A 376 9.57 34.94 -7.23
CA ASP A 376 10.70 34.13 -6.77
C ASP A 376 10.28 32.90 -5.93
N LYS A 377 8.97 32.66 -5.75
CA LYS A 377 8.44 31.61 -4.88
C LYS A 377 7.75 30.50 -5.68
N GLN A 378 7.89 29.27 -5.20
CA GLN A 378 7.20 28.11 -5.75
C GLN A 378 6.10 27.62 -4.82
N PHE A 379 5.05 27.05 -5.41
CA PHE A 379 3.90 26.51 -4.69
C PHE A 379 3.50 25.18 -5.33
N ALA A 380 3.27 24.16 -4.50
CA ALA A 380 2.46 23.01 -4.91
C ALA A 380 0.99 23.46 -4.91
N VAL A 381 0.24 23.10 -5.95
CA VAL A 381 -1.17 23.45 -6.09
C VAL A 381 -1.99 22.28 -6.61
N GLN A 382 -3.24 22.17 -6.14
CA GLN A 382 -4.23 21.25 -6.71
C GLN A 382 -5.61 21.89 -6.68
N ALA A 383 -6.30 21.85 -7.83
CA ALA A 383 -7.64 22.39 -7.97
C ALA A 383 -8.70 21.34 -7.60
N PHE A 384 -9.65 21.74 -6.77
CA PHE A 384 -10.86 20.99 -6.44
C PHE A 384 -12.09 21.80 -6.88
N ALA A 385 -13.25 21.15 -6.95
CA ALA A 385 -14.48 21.76 -7.47
C ALA A 385 -14.92 23.04 -6.74
N LEU A 386 -14.64 23.17 -5.44
CA LEU A 386 -15.07 24.28 -4.61
C LEU A 386 -13.93 25.19 -4.13
N ASP A 387 -12.66 24.80 -4.33
CA ASP A 387 -11.51 25.62 -3.95
C ASP A 387 -10.21 25.15 -4.64
N THR A 388 -9.16 25.95 -4.54
CA THR A 388 -7.81 25.53 -4.93
C THR A 388 -6.93 25.46 -3.68
N LEU A 389 -6.31 24.31 -3.47
CA LEU A 389 -5.35 24.11 -2.39
C LEU A 389 -3.94 24.49 -2.86
N TYR A 390 -3.15 25.05 -1.95
CA TYR A 390 -1.75 25.33 -2.20
C TYR A 390 -0.90 25.21 -0.93
N THR A 391 0.38 24.86 -1.12
CA THR A 391 1.42 24.86 -0.08
C THR A 391 2.67 25.57 -0.63
N PRO A 392 3.21 26.58 0.07
CA PRO A 392 4.49 27.18 -0.30
C PRO A 392 5.61 26.14 -0.23
N LEU A 393 6.44 26.07 -1.27
CA LEU A 393 7.61 25.20 -1.29
C LEU A 393 8.82 25.94 -0.73
N ALA A 394 9.62 25.24 0.08
CA ALA A 394 10.96 25.68 0.43
C ALA A 394 11.92 25.51 -0.76
N GLU A 395 13.10 26.13 -0.71
CA GLU A 395 14.13 25.95 -1.75
C GLU A 395 14.53 24.47 -1.88
N GLU A 396 14.64 23.78 -0.74
CA GLU A 396 14.79 22.32 -0.68
C GLU A 396 13.46 21.66 -0.33
N GLU A 397 13.01 20.69 -1.15
CA GLU A 397 11.71 20.02 -0.95
C GLU A 397 11.61 19.33 0.42
N SER A 398 12.71 18.80 0.95
CA SER A 398 12.77 18.17 2.28
C SER A 398 12.47 19.14 3.43
N GLU A 399 12.61 20.44 3.20
CA GLU A 399 12.31 21.50 4.17
C GLU A 399 10.89 22.06 3.99
N THR A 400 10.15 21.61 2.98
CA THR A 400 8.77 22.05 2.74
C THR A 400 7.85 21.57 3.86
N ASN A 401 7.13 22.51 4.47
CA ASN A 401 6.12 22.19 5.45
C ASN A 401 4.82 21.73 4.77
N TRP A 402 4.73 20.43 4.49
CA TRP A 402 3.54 19.82 3.90
C TRP A 402 2.29 19.82 4.79
N SER A 403 2.40 20.23 6.05
CA SER A 403 1.21 20.46 6.90
C SER A 403 0.58 21.84 6.69
N ASP A 404 1.29 22.77 6.04
CA ASP A 404 0.80 24.11 5.70
C ASP A 404 0.00 24.08 4.38
N VAL A 405 -1.19 23.49 4.45
CA VAL A 405 -2.14 23.47 3.33
C VAL A 405 -3.10 24.65 3.46
N ARG A 406 -3.14 25.48 2.42
CA ARG A 406 -3.93 26.73 2.38
C ARG A 406 -4.97 26.66 1.26
N ARG A 407 -6.05 27.43 1.42
CA ARG A 407 -7.14 27.58 0.45
C ARG A 407 -7.04 28.92 -0.28
N LEU A 408 -7.33 28.93 -1.58
CA LEU A 408 -7.45 30.16 -2.35
C LEU A 408 -8.56 31.06 -1.79
N SER A 409 -9.70 30.49 -1.39
CA SER A 409 -10.81 31.27 -0.83
C SER A 409 -10.42 32.08 0.42
N ASP A 410 -9.53 31.57 1.27
CA ASP A 410 -9.05 32.29 2.45
C ASP A 410 -8.01 33.36 2.10
N LEU A 411 -7.19 33.12 1.08
CA LEU A 411 -6.28 34.12 0.54
C LEU A 411 -7.04 35.31 -0.05
N LEU A 412 -8.15 35.06 -0.76
CA LEU A 412 -8.98 36.10 -1.35
C LEU A 412 -9.71 36.94 -0.29
N LYS A 413 -10.11 36.36 0.85
CA LYS A 413 -10.69 37.13 1.97
C LYS A 413 -9.67 38.08 2.63
N GLN A 414 -8.39 37.71 2.58
CA GLN A 414 -7.30 38.51 3.15
C GLN A 414 -6.81 39.61 2.20
N THR A 415 -7.13 39.49 0.91
CA THR A 415 -6.78 40.48 -0.10
C THR A 415 -7.93 41.47 -0.19
N PRO A 416 -7.79 42.72 0.28
CA PRO A 416 -8.85 43.72 0.12
C PRO A 416 -9.21 43.84 -1.36
N ALA A 417 -10.51 43.98 -1.66
CA ALA A 417 -10.93 44.31 -3.00
C ALA A 417 -10.14 45.55 -3.44
N ARG A 418 -9.42 45.44 -4.55
CA ARG A 418 -8.79 46.60 -5.16
C ARG A 418 -9.94 47.51 -5.57
N ASP A 419 -10.14 48.61 -4.85
CA ASP A 419 -11.20 49.57 -5.13
C ASP A 419 -11.04 50.01 -6.59
N GLN A 420 -12.00 49.63 -7.43
CA GLN A 420 -12.05 50.06 -8.84
C GLN A 420 -12.24 51.58 -8.97
N ASP A 421 -12.45 52.27 -7.85
CA ASP A 421 -12.53 53.73 -7.77
C ASP A 421 -11.15 54.42 -7.82
N GLU A 422 -10.03 53.72 -7.54
CA GLU A 422 -8.70 54.32 -7.71
C GLU A 422 -8.26 54.35 -9.17
N ASP A 423 -8.56 53.30 -9.96
CA ASP A 423 -8.25 53.29 -11.40
C ASP A 423 -9.14 54.30 -12.17
N ALA A 424 -10.38 54.52 -11.72
CA ALA A 424 -11.25 55.56 -12.28
C ALA A 424 -10.72 56.97 -11.96
N LYS A 425 -10.26 57.21 -10.72
CA LYS A 425 -9.68 58.51 -10.33
C LYS A 425 -8.33 58.78 -10.97
N GLU A 426 -7.49 57.76 -11.16
CA GLU A 426 -6.19 57.92 -11.83
C GLU A 426 -6.38 58.16 -13.35
N SER A 427 -7.46 57.63 -13.95
CA SER A 427 -7.85 57.95 -15.33
C SER A 427 -8.46 59.36 -15.49
N GLU A 428 -9.31 59.82 -14.56
CA GLU A 428 -9.84 61.19 -14.57
C GLU A 428 -8.76 62.24 -14.26
N GLU A 429 -7.79 61.95 -13.38
CA GLU A 429 -6.70 62.87 -13.06
C GLU A 429 -5.64 62.93 -14.19
N ALA A 430 -5.46 61.85 -14.95
CA ALA A 430 -4.61 61.81 -16.14
C ALA A 430 -5.23 62.57 -17.33
N ASP A 431 -6.55 62.49 -17.53
CA ASP A 431 -7.25 63.26 -18.55
C ASP A 431 -7.35 64.76 -18.19
N ALA A 432 -7.59 65.10 -16.92
CA ALA A 432 -7.60 66.49 -16.46
C ALA A 432 -6.22 67.18 -16.58
N LYS A 433 -5.12 66.46 -16.29
CA LYS A 433 -3.74 66.98 -16.50
C LYS A 433 -3.37 67.11 -17.99
N THR A 434 -4.03 66.39 -18.88
CA THR A 434 -3.80 66.48 -20.33
C THR A 434 -4.53 67.68 -20.94
N GLU A 435 -5.73 68.02 -20.44
CA GLU A 435 -6.46 69.24 -20.85
C GLU A 435 -5.84 70.54 -20.31
N GLU A 436 -5.34 70.55 -19.08
CA GLU A 436 -4.68 71.75 -18.51
C GLU A 436 -3.37 72.10 -19.26
N LYS A 437 -2.62 71.08 -19.74
CA LYS A 437 -1.38 71.29 -20.51
C LYS A 437 -1.62 71.70 -21.96
N ALA A 438 -2.81 71.47 -22.51
CA ALA A 438 -3.21 71.90 -23.86
C ALA A 438 -3.70 73.35 -23.89
N THR A 439 -4.28 73.85 -22.80
CA THR A 439 -4.76 75.23 -22.69
C THR A 439 -3.62 76.22 -22.41
N THR A 440 -2.60 75.88 -21.61
CA THR A 440 -1.44 76.79 -21.39
C THR A 440 -0.55 76.93 -22.64
N LYS A 441 -0.50 75.92 -23.51
CA LYS A 441 0.32 75.95 -24.74
C LYS A 441 -0.32 76.73 -25.91
N THR A 442 -1.59 77.08 -25.80
CA THR A 442 -2.31 77.84 -26.83
C THR A 442 -2.26 79.35 -26.58
N GLU A 443 -2.11 79.81 -25.32
CA GLU A 443 -1.90 81.24 -25.03
C GLU A 443 -0.46 81.73 -25.23
N GLU A 444 0.55 80.85 -25.12
CA GLU A 444 1.96 81.26 -25.31
C GLU A 444 2.40 81.33 -26.79
N LYS A 445 1.55 80.90 -27.73
CA LYS A 445 1.82 80.98 -29.19
C LYS A 445 1.11 82.16 -29.88
N SER A 446 0.33 82.96 -29.16
CA SER A 446 -0.37 84.13 -29.73
C SER A 446 0.34 85.48 -29.49
N THR A 447 1.52 85.48 -28.85
CA THR A 447 2.31 86.69 -28.54
C THR A 447 3.73 86.70 -29.11
N SER A 448 4.05 85.82 -30.06
CA SER A 448 5.37 85.75 -30.71
C SER A 448 5.39 86.12 -32.20
N ASP A 449 4.25 86.42 -32.83
CA ASP A 449 4.17 86.88 -34.24
C ASP A 449 3.82 88.37 -34.30
N LYS A 450 4.65 89.21 -33.67
CA LYS A 450 4.65 90.67 -33.90
C LYS A 450 5.89 91.39 -33.37
N ALA A 451 7.07 91.07 -33.91
CA ALA A 451 8.21 91.98 -33.91
C ALA A 451 9.26 91.53 -34.93
N ASP A 452 9.93 92.51 -35.54
CA ASP A 452 11.09 92.44 -36.43
C ASP A 452 10.82 92.15 -37.92
N GLU A 453 10.00 93.06 -38.44
CA GLU A 453 10.31 93.80 -39.67
C GLU A 453 11.38 94.87 -39.35
N SER A 454 12.35 95.06 -40.25
CA SER A 454 13.28 96.20 -40.44
C SER A 454 14.63 96.28 -39.68
N ASP A 455 15.67 96.43 -40.53
CA ASP A 455 17.07 96.91 -40.39
C ASP A 455 18.18 96.02 -39.81
#